data_AF-A0A2J6X7B3-F1
#
_entry.id   AF-A0A2J6X7B3-F1
#
_cell.length_a   1.000
_cell.length_b   1.000
_cell.length_c   1.000
_cell.angle_alpha   90.00
_cell.angle_beta   90.00
_cell.angle_gamma   90.00
#
_symmetry.space_group_name_H-M   'P 1'
#
loop_
_entity.id
_entity.type
_entity.pdbx_description
1 polymer ?
#
loop_
_entity_poly.entity_id
_entity_poly.type
_entity_poly.pdbx_seq_one_letter_code
_entity_poly.pdbx_strand_id
1 'polypeptide(L)'
;ITAAGYPEYPHALGHQVGRAVHDGGVGFYPRWERYGDKPYGTIDSGMILTLELGVRTRYGYISLEEEILVTPDGCEWIGPPQEELWLIR
;
A
#
# COMPACT_ATOMS: atom_id res chain seq x y z
N ILE A 1 4.92 9.57 -6.91
CA ILE A 1 5.50 10.65 -6.06
C ILE A 1 6.69 11.38 -6.69
N THR A 2 7.49 10.72 -7.53
CA THR A 2 8.67 11.33 -8.17
C THR A 2 8.34 12.49 -9.10
N ALA A 3 7.24 12.41 -9.86
CA ALA A 3 6.73 13.52 -10.66
C ALA A 3 6.38 14.78 -9.83
N ALA A 4 6.12 14.62 -8.52
CA ALA A 4 5.88 15.71 -7.60
C ALA A 4 7.17 16.20 -6.90
N GLY A 5 8.35 15.72 -7.30
CA GLY A 5 9.65 16.16 -6.79
C GLY A 5 10.18 15.40 -5.57
N TYR A 6 9.48 14.35 -5.12
CA TYR A 6 9.95 13.49 -4.02
C TYR A 6 10.85 12.35 -4.53
N PRO A 7 11.76 11.82 -3.71
CA PRO A 7 12.50 10.60 -4.06
C PRO A 7 11.58 9.41 -4.34
N GLU A 8 12.11 8.38 -5.01
CA GLU A 8 11.41 7.09 -5.12
C GLU A 8 11.06 6.55 -3.73
N TYR A 9 9.86 5.99 -3.58
CA TYR A 9 9.39 5.47 -2.31
C TYR A 9 10.21 4.22 -1.94
N PRO A 10 10.92 4.16 -0.81
CA PRO A 10 11.88 3.09 -0.51
C PRO A 10 11.24 1.78 0.01
N HIS A 11 9.93 1.60 -0.20
CA HIS A 11 9.13 0.49 0.32
C HIS A 11 8.15 -0.03 -0.74
N ALA A 12 7.42 -1.09 -0.39
CA ALA A 12 6.29 -1.58 -1.18
C ALA A 12 5.15 -0.57 -1.13
N LEU A 13 4.33 -0.51 -2.17
CA LEU A 13 3.08 0.26 -2.12
C LEU A 13 2.00 -0.45 -1.28
N GLY A 14 2.21 -1.72 -0.94
CA GLY A 14 1.34 -2.46 -0.04
C GLY A 14 1.62 -3.94 -0.01
N HIS A 15 1.01 -4.62 0.96
CA HIS A 15 1.18 -6.04 1.24
C HIS A 15 -0.16 -6.71 1.54
N GLN A 16 -0.19 -8.03 1.41
CA GLN A 16 -1.33 -8.83 1.86
C GLN A 16 -1.51 -8.76 3.38
N VAL A 17 -2.77 -8.65 3.82
CA VAL A 17 -3.19 -8.77 5.22
C VAL A 17 -4.16 -9.94 5.37
N GLY A 18 -4.27 -10.48 6.58
CA GLY A 18 -5.16 -11.60 6.87
C GLY A 18 -4.99 -12.13 8.27
N ARG A 19 -4.43 -13.35 8.41
CA ARG A 19 -4.13 -13.92 9.73
C ARG A 19 -2.96 -13.21 10.42
N ALA A 20 -2.08 -12.60 9.62
CA ALA A 20 -1.06 -11.69 10.09
C ALA A 20 -1.22 -10.31 9.43
N VAL A 21 -0.70 -9.28 10.11
CA VAL A 21 -0.61 -7.92 9.56
C VAL A 21 0.23 -7.89 8.29
N HIS A 22 1.30 -8.69 8.22
CA HIS A 22 2.07 -8.90 7.00
C HIS A 22 2.02 -10.39 6.67
N ASP A 23 1.02 -10.83 5.89
CA ASP A 23 0.74 -12.26 5.67
C ASP A 23 1.73 -12.93 4.69
N GLY A 24 2.69 -12.16 4.17
CA GLY A 24 3.90 -12.64 3.49
C GLY A 24 3.71 -13.10 2.04
N GLY A 25 2.49 -13.04 1.52
CA GLY A 25 2.14 -13.42 0.15
C GLY A 25 2.48 -12.36 -0.90
N VAL A 26 1.62 -12.26 -1.92
CA VAL A 26 1.75 -11.26 -2.99
C VAL A 26 1.40 -9.86 -2.49
N GLY A 27 1.73 -8.85 -3.28
CA GLY A 27 1.48 -7.46 -2.94
C GLY A 27 1.98 -6.50 -4.00
N PHE A 28 1.85 -5.20 -3.72
CA PHE A 28 2.30 -4.14 -4.61
C PHE A 28 3.78 -3.86 -4.41
N TYR A 29 4.59 -4.89 -4.60
CA TYR A 29 6.02 -4.86 -4.41
C TYR A 29 6.73 -4.34 -5.67
N PRO A 30 7.74 -3.45 -5.55
CA PRO A 30 8.62 -3.16 -6.66
C PRO A 30 9.51 -4.38 -6.95
N ARG A 31 10.03 -4.46 -8.18
CA ARG A 31 10.87 -5.58 -8.65
C ARG A 31 12.32 -5.48 -8.14
N TRP A 32 12.48 -5.27 -6.85
CA TRP A 32 13.78 -5.23 -6.20
C TRP A 32 14.13 -6.61 -5.65
N GLU A 33 15.42 -6.94 -5.66
CA GLU A 33 15.95 -8.23 -5.21
C GLU A 33 15.40 -8.65 -3.82
N ARG A 34 15.25 -7.68 -2.90
CA ARG A 34 14.75 -7.95 -1.54
C ARG A 34 13.34 -8.57 -1.48
N TYR A 35 12.53 -8.39 -2.52
CA TYR A 35 11.17 -8.92 -2.57
C TYR A 35 11.08 -10.31 -3.22
N GLY A 36 12.16 -10.77 -3.86
CA GLY A 36 12.21 -12.05 -4.56
C GLY A 36 11.12 -12.15 -5.61
N ASP A 37 10.39 -13.26 -5.61
CA ASP A 37 9.36 -13.55 -6.62
C ASP A 37 7.98 -12.97 -6.31
N LYS A 38 7.77 -12.39 -5.12
CA LYS A 38 6.47 -11.85 -4.69
C LYS A 38 5.85 -10.82 -5.67
N PRO A 39 6.61 -9.90 -6.30
CA PRO A 39 6.07 -8.97 -7.29
C PRO A 39 5.49 -9.63 -8.56
N TYR A 40 5.76 -10.93 -8.79
CA TYR A 40 5.35 -11.66 -9.98
C TYR A 40 4.21 -12.65 -9.73
N GLY A 41 3.74 -12.76 -8.49
CA GLY A 41 2.57 -13.59 -8.18
C GLY A 41 1.26 -12.93 -8.62
N THR A 42 0.20 -13.73 -8.65
CA THR A 42 -1.15 -13.28 -9.02
C THR A 42 -1.85 -12.62 -7.85
N ILE A 43 -2.43 -11.45 -8.08
CA ILE A 43 -3.43 -10.86 -7.17
C ILE A 43 -4.80 -11.37 -7.62
N ASP A 44 -5.47 -12.13 -6.74
CA ASP A 44 -6.77 -12.75 -7.04
C ASP A 44 -7.90 -12.12 -6.22
N SER A 45 -9.13 -12.26 -6.73
CA SER A 45 -10.35 -11.87 -6.02
C SER A 45 -10.42 -12.51 -4.64
N GLY A 46 -10.86 -11.73 -3.65
CA GLY A 46 -10.95 -12.15 -2.24
C GLY A 46 -9.69 -11.88 -1.43
N MET A 47 -8.58 -11.48 -2.06
CA MET A 47 -7.41 -11.00 -1.33
C MET A 47 -7.68 -9.63 -0.71
N ILE A 48 -7.10 -9.40 0.47
CA ILE A 48 -7.06 -8.08 1.10
C ILE A 48 -5.63 -7.58 1.08
N LEU A 49 -5.42 -6.37 0.56
CA LEU A 49 -4.11 -5.74 0.45
C LEU A 49 -4.16 -4.32 0.99
N THR A 50 -3.04 -3.86 1.53
CA THR A 50 -2.86 -2.45 1.87
C THR A 50 -2.54 -1.64 0.62
N LEU A 51 -2.91 -0.37 0.66
CA LEU A 51 -2.39 0.70 -0.19
C LEU A 51 -1.77 1.73 0.74
N GLU A 52 -0.45 1.67 0.87
CA GLU A 52 0.32 2.49 1.79
C GLU A 52 1.37 3.32 1.04
N LEU A 53 1.37 4.62 1.32
CA LEU A 53 2.36 5.52 0.76
C LEU A 53 2.70 6.58 1.79
N GLY A 54 3.98 6.90 1.90
CA GLY A 54 4.41 8.01 2.70
C GLY A 54 5.52 8.82 2.09
N VAL A 55 5.64 10.04 2.59
CA VAL A 55 6.53 11.07 2.09
C VAL A 55 7.22 11.73 3.26
N ARG A 56 8.54 11.83 3.18
CA ARG A 56 9.31 12.65 4.12
C ARG A 56 9.32 14.10 3.67
N THR A 57 8.95 14.98 4.58
CA THR A 57 8.94 16.44 4.41
C THR A 57 9.92 17.09 5.38
N ARG A 58 10.10 18.41 5.26
CA ARG A 58 10.89 19.20 6.23
C ARG A 58 10.29 19.25 7.64
N TYR A 59 9.03 18.85 7.80
CA TYR A 59 8.31 18.90 9.08
C TYR A 59 8.07 17.52 9.69
N GLY A 60 8.53 16.45 9.05
CA GLY A 60 8.29 15.09 9.49
C GLY A 60 7.85 14.19 8.35
N TYR A 61 7.34 13.02 8.71
CA TYR A 61 6.83 12.03 7.78
C TYR A 61 5.31 12.07 7.77
N ILE A 62 4.72 12.02 6.58
CA ILE A 62 3.29 11.83 6.39
C ILE A 62 3.06 10.54 5.64
N SER A 63 2.14 9.71 6.10
CA SER A 63 1.70 8.51 5.41
C SER A 63 0.20 8.35 5.53
N LEU A 64 -0.36 7.66 4.55
CA LEU A 64 -1.72 7.16 4.56
C LEU A 64 -1.67 5.70 4.14
N GLU A 65 -2.43 4.88 4.84
CA GLU A 65 -2.62 3.46 4.57
C GLU A 65 -4.12 3.16 4.63
N GLU A 66 -4.59 2.41 3.65
CA GLU A 66 -5.98 1.95 3.55
C GLU A 66 -5.97 0.50 3.05
N GLU A 67 -6.97 -0.29 3.42
CA GLU A 67 -7.12 -1.66 2.94
C GLU A 67 -8.20 -1.79 1.86
N ILE A 68 -7.87 -2.56 0.83
CA ILE A 68 -8.78 -2.91 -0.26
C ILE A 68 -9.05 -4.41 -0.29
N LEU A 69 -10.30 -4.77 -0.54
CA LEU A 69 -10.71 -6.10 -0.97
C LEU A 69 -10.65 -6.16 -2.50
N VAL A 70 -9.90 -7.11 -3.05
CA VAL A 70 -9.86 -7.35 -4.50
C VAL A 70 -11.15 -8.04 -4.94
N THR A 71 -11.81 -7.49 -5.96
CA THR A 71 -12.99 -8.09 -6.61
C THR A 71 -12.61 -8.66 -7.98
N PRO A 72 -13.48 -9.42 -8.65
CA PRO A 72 -13.18 -9.96 -9.98
C PRO A 72 -12.88 -8.89 -11.05
N ASP A 73 -13.36 -7.66 -10.85
CA ASP A 73 -13.32 -6.55 -11.81
C ASP A 73 -12.68 -5.27 -11.24
N GLY A 74 -12.15 -5.30 -10.03
CA GLY A 74 -11.58 -4.12 -9.38
C GLY A 74 -11.25 -4.32 -7.91
N CYS A 75 -11.64 -3.35 -7.09
CA CYS A 75 -11.47 -3.41 -5.65
C CYS A 75 -12.55 -2.61 -4.91
N GLU A 76 -12.79 -2.98 -3.66
CA GLU A 76 -13.65 -2.27 -2.71
C GLU A 76 -12.82 -1.83 -1.51
N TRP A 77 -13.07 -0.61 -1.02
CA TRP A 77 -12.44 -0.15 0.22
C TRP A 77 -13.08 -0.84 1.43
N ILE A 78 -12.26 -1.35 2.35
CA ILE A 78 -12.76 -1.96 3.60
C ILE A 78 -13.31 -0.89 4.54
N GLY A 79 -12.68 0.28 4.57
CA GLY A 79 -13.15 1.49 5.24
C GLY A 79 -13.28 2.65 4.26
N PRO A 80 -14.05 3.70 4.58
CA PRO A 80 -14.06 4.91 3.76
C PRO A 80 -12.68 5.56 3.81
N PRO A 81 -12.03 5.82 2.66
CA PRO A 81 -10.67 6.34 2.64
C PRO A 81 -10.61 7.75 3.22
N GLN A 82 -9.51 8.09 3.91
CA GLN A 82 -9.29 9.45 4.39
C GLN A 82 -8.87 10.37 3.23
N GLU A 83 -9.74 11.29 2.84
CA GLU A 83 -9.49 12.22 1.72
C GLU A 83 -8.87 13.56 2.15
N GLU A 84 -8.92 13.89 3.45
CA GLU A 84 -8.49 15.19 3.98
C GLU A 84 -7.62 15.04 5.23
N LEU A 85 -6.77 16.04 5.51
CA LEU A 85 -6.02 16.10 6.77
C LEU A 85 -6.92 16.55 7.91
N TRP A 86 -7.01 15.73 8.96
CA TRP A 86 -7.79 16.07 10.14
C TRP A 86 -6.94 16.87 11.13
N LEU A 87 -7.52 17.97 11.63
CA LEU A 87 -6.94 18.74 12.73
C LEU A 87 -7.69 18.41 14.02
N ILE A 88 -7.04 17.64 14.90
CA ILE A 88 -7.52 17.40 16.26
C ILE A 88 -7.08 18.60 17.12
N ARG A 89 -8.01 19.21 17.86
CA ARG A 89 -7.78 20.38 18.72
C ARG A 89 -7.90 20.03 20.19
#